data_AF-A0A497RTS6-F1
#
_entry.id   AF-A0A497RTS6-F1
#
_cell.length_a   1.000
_cell.length_b   1.000
_cell.length_c   1.000
_cell.angle_alpha   90.00
_cell.angle_beta   90.00
_cell.angle_gamma   90.00
#
_symmetry.space_group_name_H-M   'P 1'
#
loop_
_entity.id
_entity.type
_entity.pdbx_description
1 polymer ?
#
loop_
_entity_poly.entity_id
_entity_poly.type
_entity_poly.pdbx_seq_one_letter_code
_entity_poly.pdbx_strand_id
1 'polypeptide(L)'
;MAAIHGLAVKGVKLVKGPLLFMEGVPEASFGEVVKIFSEDGREWIGQVLEAGVDVTVIQVLGDTEGIDSGVIVRFTGETLKLPVSEEMLGRVFSGSGVPIDGGPP
;
A
#
# COMPACT_ATOMS: atom_id res chain seq x y z
N MET A 1 -16.24 8.14 -4.50
CA MET A 1 -15.05 7.64 -5.22
C MET A 1 -13.98 8.72 -5.13
N ALA A 2 -12.95 8.53 -4.29
CA ALA A 2 -11.89 9.52 -4.14
C ALA A 2 -11.07 9.61 -5.43
N ALA A 3 -10.82 10.83 -5.90
CA ALA A 3 -10.07 11.09 -7.12
C ALA A 3 -8.73 10.33 -7.13
N ILE A 4 -8.47 9.63 -8.22
CA ILE A 4 -7.25 8.83 -8.40
C ILE A 4 -6.09 9.78 -8.73
N HIS A 5 -5.44 10.34 -7.71
CA HIS A 5 -4.15 11.03 -7.84
C HIS A 5 -2.99 10.05 -7.65
N GLY A 6 -2.05 9.99 -8.59
CA GLY A 6 -0.90 9.08 -8.56
C GLY A 6 -0.82 8.15 -9.78
N LEU A 7 0.34 7.55 -10.03
CA LEU A 7 0.59 6.63 -11.14
C LEU A 7 0.00 5.24 -10.81
N ALA A 8 -0.79 4.69 -11.73
CA ALA A 8 -1.32 3.33 -11.62
C ALA A 8 -0.68 2.41 -12.67
N VAL A 9 -0.08 1.31 -12.22
CA VAL A 9 0.72 0.40 -13.04
C VAL A 9 0.22 -1.04 -12.86
N LYS A 10 0.01 -1.76 -13.97
CA LYS A 10 -0.10 -3.21 -14.00
C LYS A 10 1.27 -3.80 -14.38
N GLY A 11 1.59 -4.98 -13.89
CA GLY A 11 2.85 -5.65 -14.27
C GLY A 11 3.58 -6.35 -13.14
N VAL A 12 2.88 -6.79 -12.09
CA VAL A 12 3.47 -7.66 -11.07
C VAL A 12 3.93 -8.96 -11.72
N LYS A 13 5.23 -9.25 -11.61
CA LYS A 13 5.87 -10.43 -12.21
C LYS A 13 5.89 -11.62 -11.26
N LEU A 14 6.01 -11.35 -9.97
CA LEU A 14 6.13 -12.37 -8.94
C LEU A 14 5.54 -11.88 -7.62
N VAL A 15 4.85 -12.79 -6.93
CA VAL A 15 4.42 -12.65 -5.53
C VAL A 15 5.17 -13.71 -4.72
N LYS A 16 5.92 -13.30 -3.70
CA LYS A 16 6.67 -14.22 -2.82
C LYS A 16 6.50 -13.81 -1.36
N GLY A 17 5.67 -14.54 -0.63
CA GLY A 17 5.31 -14.19 0.74
C GLY A 17 4.65 -12.80 0.77
N PRO A 18 5.18 -11.84 1.53
CA PRO A 18 4.64 -10.48 1.58
C PRO A 18 5.17 -9.56 0.46
N LEU A 19 6.01 -10.06 -0.47
CA LEU A 19 6.70 -9.22 -1.45
C LEU A 19 6.11 -9.35 -2.85
N LEU A 20 5.95 -8.21 -3.51
CA LEU A 20 5.60 -8.07 -4.92
C LEU A 20 6.80 -7.53 -5.69
N PHE A 21 7.06 -8.12 -6.85
CA PHE A 21 8.15 -7.74 -7.73
C PHE A 21 7.59 -7.23 -9.05
N MET A 22 8.03 -6.05 -9.47
CA MET A 22 7.68 -5.41 -10.74
C MET A 22 8.95 -5.04 -11.50
N GLU A 23 8.82 -4.86 -12.82
CA GLU A 23 9.84 -4.10 -13.57
C GLU A 23 9.98 -2.70 -12.98
N GLY A 24 11.17 -2.11 -13.07
CA GLY A 24 11.47 -0.81 -12.48
C GLY A 24 10.47 0.26 -12.90
N VAL A 25 9.83 0.87 -11.91
CA VAL A 25 8.87 1.98 -12.09
C VAL A 25 9.61 3.30 -11.80
N PRO A 26 9.86 4.14 -12.81
CA PRO A 26 10.66 5.36 -12.65
C PRO A 26 10.14 6.34 -11.59
N GLU A 27 8.82 6.37 -11.39
CA GLU A 27 8.14 7.26 -10.46
C GLU A 27 8.08 6.71 -9.02
N ALA A 28 8.47 5.45 -8.80
CA ALA A 28 8.47 4.84 -7.48
C ALA A 28 9.55 5.47 -6.60
N SER A 29 9.20 5.75 -5.34
CA SER A 29 10.14 6.27 -4.34
C SER A 29 10.32 5.28 -3.19
N PHE A 30 11.53 5.17 -2.65
CA PHE A 30 11.79 4.33 -1.48
C PHE A 30 10.94 4.79 -0.28
N GLY A 31 10.31 3.84 0.41
CA GLY A 31 9.45 4.10 1.56
C GLY A 31 8.06 4.65 1.23
N GLU A 32 7.76 4.86 -0.06
CA GLU A 32 6.46 5.31 -0.55
C GLU A 32 5.37 4.28 -0.27
N VAL A 33 4.19 4.76 0.10
CA VAL A 33 3.00 3.93 0.24
C VAL A 33 2.41 3.66 -1.13
N VAL A 34 1.99 2.42 -1.35
CA VAL A 34 1.24 2.02 -2.53
C VAL A 34 -0.12 1.45 -2.12
N LYS A 35 -1.10 1.62 -3.00
CA LYS A 35 -2.38 0.91 -2.92
C LYS A 35 -2.45 -0.14 -4.02
N ILE A 36 -2.86 -1.35 -3.67
CA ILE A 36 -2.92 -2.49 -4.58
C ILE A 36 -4.40 -2.86 -4.72
N PHE A 37 -4.86 -3.05 -5.95
CA PHE A 37 -6.26 -3.31 -6.26
C PHE A 37 -6.38 -4.55 -7.13
N SER A 38 -7.26 -5.48 -6.78
CA SER A 38 -7.69 -6.54 -7.67
C SER A 38 -8.87 -6.09 -8.53
N GLU A 39 -9.16 -6.84 -9.59
CA GLU A 39 -10.30 -6.54 -10.48
C GLU A 39 -11.66 -6.76 -9.80
N ASP A 40 -11.71 -7.60 -8.74
CA ASP A 40 -12.90 -7.82 -7.91
C ASP A 40 -13.11 -6.76 -6.81
N GLY A 41 -12.25 -5.74 -6.76
CA GLY A 41 -12.38 -4.58 -5.87
C GLY A 41 -11.79 -4.76 -4.48
N ARG A 42 -11.02 -5.83 -4.21
CA ARG A 42 -10.23 -5.92 -2.98
C ARG A 42 -9.06 -4.93 -3.03
N GLU A 43 -8.74 -4.39 -1.86
CA GLU A 43 -7.69 -3.39 -1.69
C GLU A 43 -6.68 -3.84 -0.63
N TRP A 44 -5.40 -3.64 -0.93
CA TRP A 44 -4.31 -3.79 0.02
C TRP A 44 -3.47 -2.52 0.05
N ILE A 45 -2.73 -2.36 1.15
CA ILE A 45 -1.74 -1.30 1.30
C ILE A 45 -0.36 -1.97 1.27
N GLY A 46 0.59 -1.32 0.62
CA GLY A 46 1.99 -1.74 0.64
C GLY A 46 2.94 -0.57 0.81
N GLN A 47 4.23 -0.89 0.91
CA GLN A 47 5.32 0.06 0.95
C GLN A 47 6.43 -0.36 -0.01
N VAL A 48 6.99 0.60 -0.75
CA VAL A 48 8.14 0.37 -1.63
C VAL A 48 9.38 0.14 -0.77
N LEU A 49 10.00 -1.03 -0.91
CA LEU A 49 11.28 -1.38 -0.28
C LEU A 49 12.47 -1.17 -1.22
N GLU A 50 12.25 -1.21 -2.53
CA GLU A 50 13.28 -0.95 -3.53
C GLU A 50 12.67 -0.21 -4.72
N ALA A 51 13.31 0.91 -5.10
CA ALA A 51 12.96 1.72 -6.26
C ALA A 51 14.18 1.77 -7.22
N GLY A 52 14.42 0.66 -7.91
CA GLY A 52 15.52 0.52 -8.86
C GLY A 52 15.09 0.72 -10.30
N VAL A 53 16.08 0.89 -11.19
CA VAL A 53 15.86 1.01 -12.64
C VAL A 53 15.32 -0.29 -13.23
N ASP A 54 15.79 -1.44 -12.76
CA ASP A 54 15.41 -2.74 -13.30
C ASP A 54 14.26 -3.38 -12.52
N VAL A 55 14.19 -3.14 -11.21
CA VAL A 55 13.21 -3.77 -10.31
C VAL A 55 12.64 -2.78 -9.31
N THR A 56 11.34 -2.91 -9.08
CA THR A 56 10.65 -2.30 -7.94
C THR A 56 10.12 -3.40 -7.05
N VAL A 57 10.44 -3.32 -5.75
CA VAL A 57 10.00 -4.29 -4.75
C VAL A 57 9.05 -3.61 -3.78
N ILE A 58 7.87 -4.19 -3.61
CA ILE A 58 6.83 -3.69 -2.71
C ILE A 58 6.56 -4.75 -1.65
N GLN A 59 6.54 -4.33 -0.38
CA GLN A 59 6.03 -5.13 0.70
C GLN A 59 4.55 -4.82 0.95
N VAL A 60 3.72 -5.84 0.93
CA VAL A 60 2.31 -5.74 1.33
C VAL A 60 2.22 -5.71 2.85
N LEU A 61 1.40 -4.81 3.38
CA LEU A 61 1.10 -4.69 4.79
C LEU A 61 -0.16 -5.51 5.12
N GLY A 62 0.00 -6.51 5.98
CA GLY A 62 -1.07 -7.44 6.32
C GLY A 62 -1.05 -8.70 5.46
N ASP A 63 -2.23 -9.21 5.13
CA ASP A 63 -2.39 -10.45 4.38
C ASP A 63 -2.17 -10.24 2.87
N THR A 64 -1.61 -11.23 2.19
CA THR A 64 -1.41 -11.26 0.74
C THR A 64 -2.34 -12.23 0.01
N GLU A 65 -3.25 -12.90 0.73
CA GLU A 65 -4.21 -13.82 0.14
C GLU A 65 -5.04 -13.13 -0.95
N GLY A 66 -5.04 -13.74 -2.14
CA GLY A 66 -5.79 -13.23 -3.30
C GLY A 66 -5.04 -12.21 -4.16
N ILE A 67 -3.79 -11.85 -3.83
CA ILE A 67 -2.96 -11.05 -4.72
C ILE A 67 -2.34 -11.95 -5.80
N ASP A 68 -2.53 -11.57 -7.06
CA ASP A 68 -1.94 -12.21 -8.22
C ASP A 68 -1.25 -11.20 -9.16
N SER A 69 -0.77 -11.64 -10.32
CA SER A 69 -0.09 -10.78 -11.29
C SER A 69 -0.99 -9.75 -11.99
N GLY A 70 -2.32 -9.92 -11.91
CA GLY A 70 -3.34 -9.07 -12.56
C GLY A 70 -3.70 -7.82 -11.76
N VAL A 71 -3.25 -7.71 -10.51
CA VAL A 71 -3.51 -6.54 -9.66
C VAL A 71 -2.92 -5.25 -10.24
N ILE A 72 -3.55 -4.13 -9.88
CA ILE A 72 -3.12 -2.78 -10.21
C ILE A 72 -2.42 -2.20 -8.98
N VAL A 73 -1.20 -1.70 -9.16
CA VAL A 73 -0.45 -1.01 -8.10
C VAL A 73 -0.50 0.48 -8.37
N ARG A 74 -0.94 1.26 -7.37
CA ARG A 74 -0.98 2.71 -7.41
C ARG A 74 0.05 3.30 -6.45
N PHE A 75 0.97 4.06 -7.01
CA PHE A 75 1.99 4.84 -6.32
C PHE A 75 1.36 6.16 -5.84
N THR A 76 1.46 6.43 -4.54
CA THR A 76 0.77 7.58 -3.91
C THR A 76 1.60 8.85 -3.89
N GLY A 77 2.92 8.75 -4.09
CA GLY A 77 3.87 9.85 -3.95
C GLY A 77 4.11 10.29 -2.50
N GLU A 78 3.56 9.56 -1.52
CA GLU A 78 3.69 9.90 -0.10
C GLU A 78 4.19 8.71 0.70
N THR A 79 4.89 8.99 1.79
CA THR A 79 5.23 8.00 2.81
C THR A 79 4.06 7.76 3.74
N LEU A 80 4.13 6.70 4.55
CA LEU A 80 3.10 6.39 5.53
C LEU A 80 2.98 7.53 6.55
N LYS A 81 1.77 8.07 6.67
CA LYS A 81 1.43 9.13 7.62
C LYS A 81 0.35 8.62 8.56
N LEU A 82 0.50 8.93 9.85
CA LEU A 82 -0.53 8.71 10.85
C LEU A 82 -1.14 10.08 11.19
N PRO A 83 -2.45 10.29 11.01
CA PRO A 83 -3.10 11.49 11.52
C PRO A 83 -3.01 11.51 13.05
N VAL A 84 -2.70 12.68 13.63
CA VAL A 84 -2.53 12.85 15.07
C VAL A 84 -3.47 13.95 15.61
N SER A 85 -3.98 13.76 16.82
CA SER A 85 -4.85 14.70 17.53
C SER A 85 -4.71 14.51 19.04
N GLU A 86 -4.97 15.56 19.83
CA GLU A 86 -5.08 15.45 21.30
C GLU A 86 -6.22 14.51 21.71
N GLU A 87 -7.25 14.38 20.88
CA GLU A 87 -8.40 13.48 21.09
C GLU A 87 -8.03 11.98 21.00
N MET A 88 -6.80 11.65 20.58
CA MET A 88 -6.31 10.26 20.60
C MET A 88 -6.00 9.76 22.02
N LEU A 89 -5.85 10.66 23.00
CA LEU A 89 -5.56 10.27 24.38
C LEU A 89 -6.72 9.45 24.98
N GLY A 90 -6.40 8.25 25.45
CA GLY A 90 -7.39 7.32 26.02
C GLY A 90 -8.09 6.42 24.98
N ARG A 91 -7.79 6.59 23.69
CA ARG A 91 -8.29 5.72 22.62
C ARG A 91 -7.43 4.49 22.40
N VAL A 92 -8.01 3.47 21.78
CA VAL A 92 -7.32 2.23 21.40
C VAL A 92 -7.33 2.08 19.90
N PHE A 93 -6.16 1.92 19.30
CA PHE A 93 -5.99 1.76 17.84
C PHE A 93 -5.28 0.43 17.53
N SER A 94 -5.51 -0.09 16.32
CA SER A 94 -4.73 -1.18 15.75
C SER A 94 -3.32 -0.73 15.37
N GLY A 95 -2.45 -1.67 14.99
CA GLY A 95 -1.12 -1.36 14.46
C GLY A 95 -1.13 -0.54 13.15
N SER A 96 -2.26 -0.47 12.46
CA SER A 96 -2.46 0.36 11.26
C SER A 96 -3.10 1.73 11.55
N GLY A 97 -3.31 2.08 12.83
CA GLY A 97 -3.89 3.36 13.23
C GLY A 97 -5.42 3.42 13.12
N VAL A 98 -6.10 2.30 12.91
CA VAL A 98 -7.57 2.24 12.87
C VAL A 98 -8.10 2.10 14.30
N PRO A 99 -9.08 2.92 14.74
CA PRO A 99 -9.64 2.75 16.07
C PRO A 99 -10.34 1.41 16.26
N ILE A 100 -10.12 0.78 17.42
CA ILE A 100 -10.69 -0.53 17.80
C ILE A 100 -11.42 -0.49 19.15
N ASP A 101 -11.65 0.71 19.68
CA ASP A 101 -12.39 0.99 20.92
C ASP A 101 -13.91 1.19 20.69
N GLY A 102 -14.38 1.08 19.44
CA GLY A 102 -15.78 1.33 19.06
C GLY A 102 -16.17 2.81 18.98
N GLY A 103 -15.21 3.74 19.15
CA GLY A 103 -15.40 5.16 18.93
C GLY A 103 -15.38 5.56 17.43
N PRO A 104 -15.64 6.84 17.12
CA PRO A 104 -15.63 7.33 15.73
C PRO A 104 -14.24 7.21 15.06
N PRO A 105 -14.14 7.29 13.72
CA PRO A 105 -12.86 7.32 13.00
C PRO A 105 -11.98 8.50 13.40
#